data_AF-A0AAP2KXL4-F1
#
_entry.id   AF-A0AAP2KXL4-F1
#
_cell.length_a   1.000
_cell.length_b   1.000
_cell.length_c   1.000
_cell.angle_alpha   90.00
_cell.angle_beta   90.00
_cell.angle_gamma   90.00
#
_symmetry.space_group_name_H-M   'P 1'
#
loop_
_entity.id
_entity.type
_entity.pdbx_description
1 polymer ?
#
loop_
_entity_poly.entity_id
_entity_poly.type
_entity_poly.pdbx_seq_one_letter_code
_entity_poly.pdbx_strand_id
1 'polypeptide(L)'
;MTSTTPPDGDSPSQQQLSLQGDQQAGQVDEATQKEFVGLVEQLHHGQLSQDEQVRLGDLIVNMPVPESSESTVAMMHQVSYQGPLPPPEQLNAYDEDTRRVIVQMALDEQKHVHDVRRRGLDGSIKKDERGQRYGLTVAIVGLVAAAVIAPFSAAAAGVIGTLDLLGLVTVFVAPRILESRSRKENQRSDENQDGD
;
A
#
# COMPACT_ATOMS: atom_id res chain seq x y z
N MET A 1 30.18 -21.40 -34.03
CA MET A 1 30.92 -20.32 -34.69
C MET A 1 30.44 -20.20 -36.12
N THR A 2 29.53 -19.28 -36.40
CA THR A 2 29.21 -18.86 -37.77
C THR A 2 28.79 -17.39 -37.72
N SER A 3 29.61 -16.57 -38.36
CA SER A 3 29.49 -15.13 -38.57
C SER A 3 28.32 -14.81 -39.50
N THR A 4 27.58 -13.74 -39.24
CA THR A 4 26.85 -13.02 -40.30
C THR A 4 26.80 -11.54 -39.93
N THR A 5 27.63 -10.77 -40.64
CA THR A 5 27.72 -9.31 -40.67
C THR A 5 26.46 -8.71 -41.33
N PRO A 6 25.96 -7.54 -40.88
CA PRO A 6 24.87 -6.81 -41.53
C PRO A 6 25.37 -5.92 -42.68
N PRO A 7 24.55 -5.62 -43.71
CA PRO A 7 24.91 -4.65 -44.74
C PRO A 7 24.46 -3.22 -44.38
N ASP A 8 25.36 -2.26 -44.60
CA ASP A 8 25.12 -0.82 -44.70
C ASP A 8 24.22 -0.48 -45.90
N GLY A 9 23.40 0.57 -45.76
CA GLY A 9 22.73 1.20 -46.91
C GLY A 9 21.62 2.18 -46.55
N ASP A 10 21.90 3.45 -46.82
CA ASP A 10 20.98 4.53 -47.21
C ASP A 10 20.24 5.35 -46.12
N SER A 11 20.82 6.54 -45.91
CA SER A 11 20.08 7.75 -45.50
C SER A 11 19.31 8.35 -46.68
N PRO A 12 18.13 8.95 -46.42
CA PRO A 12 17.73 10.12 -47.18
C PRO A 12 17.43 11.33 -46.27
N SER A 13 18.10 12.42 -46.62
CA SER A 13 17.89 13.78 -46.15
C SER A 13 16.45 14.24 -46.36
N GLN A 14 15.81 14.83 -45.34
CA GLN A 14 14.66 15.73 -45.54
C GLN A 14 14.73 16.98 -44.63
N GLN A 15 14.87 18.10 -45.34
CA GLN A 15 14.12 19.35 -45.18
C GLN A 15 14.36 20.23 -43.95
N GLN A 16 15.12 21.29 -44.26
CA GLN A 16 15.03 22.64 -43.72
C GLN A 16 13.59 23.05 -43.37
N LEU A 17 13.38 23.48 -42.12
CA LEU A 17 12.35 24.46 -41.78
C LEU A 17 13.03 25.61 -41.05
N SER A 18 13.24 26.69 -41.79
CA SER A 18 13.64 28.00 -41.32
C SER A 18 12.52 28.61 -40.47
N LEU A 19 12.80 28.88 -39.19
CA LEU A 19 12.08 29.86 -38.38
C LEU A 19 13.12 30.74 -37.68
N GLN A 20 13.68 31.65 -38.48
CA GLN A 20 14.31 32.87 -38.02
C GLN A 20 13.17 33.86 -37.74
N GLY A 21 12.82 34.03 -36.47
CA GLY A 21 11.84 34.99 -35.97
C GLY A 21 11.66 34.77 -34.48
N ASP A 22 11.80 35.82 -33.68
CA ASP A 22 11.65 35.85 -32.20
C ASP A 22 12.88 35.51 -31.34
N GLN A 23 14.09 35.86 -31.80
CA GLN A 23 15.23 36.08 -30.89
C GLN A 23 15.26 37.54 -30.41
N GLN A 24 14.25 37.96 -29.65
CA GLN A 24 14.26 39.29 -29.01
C GLN A 24 13.25 39.40 -27.83
N ALA A 25 13.26 38.44 -26.91
CA ALA A 25 12.61 38.62 -25.61
C ALA A 25 13.20 37.63 -24.60
N GLY A 26 14.24 38.03 -23.87
CA GLY A 26 14.82 37.14 -22.85
C GLY A 26 16.22 37.50 -22.34
N GLN A 27 16.78 38.65 -22.71
CA GLN A 27 17.97 39.16 -22.04
C GLN A 27 17.52 40.14 -20.98
N VAL A 28 17.66 39.75 -19.72
CA VAL A 28 17.51 40.64 -18.56
C VAL A 28 18.55 41.75 -18.73
N ASP A 29 18.10 43.00 -18.78
CA ASP A 29 19.00 44.14 -18.91
C ASP A 29 20.05 44.12 -17.78
N GLU A 30 21.32 44.38 -18.10
CA GLU A 30 22.44 44.33 -17.15
C GLU A 30 22.20 45.30 -15.97
N ALA A 31 21.45 46.38 -16.23
CA ALA A 31 21.00 47.31 -15.20
C ALA A 31 20.05 46.66 -14.19
N THR A 32 19.12 45.82 -14.65
CA THR A 32 18.16 45.11 -13.79
C THR A 32 18.86 44.05 -12.93
N GLN A 33 19.87 43.38 -13.49
CA GLN A 33 20.67 42.41 -12.74
C GLN A 33 21.53 43.08 -11.65
N LYS A 34 22.13 44.24 -11.96
CA LYS A 34 22.88 45.04 -10.97
C LYS A 34 21.98 45.58 -9.86
N GLU A 35 20.78 46.03 -10.19
CA GLU A 35 19.77 46.47 -9.22
C GLU A 35 19.39 45.32 -8.28
N PHE A 36 19.10 44.14 -8.83
CA PHE A 36 18.78 42.96 -8.03
C PHE A 36 19.88 42.60 -7.03
N VAL A 37 21.15 42.57 -7.48
CA VAL A 37 22.30 42.24 -6.61
C VAL A 37 22.44 43.27 -5.49
N GLY A 38 22.28 44.56 -5.79
CA GLY A 38 22.33 45.63 -4.78
C GLY A 38 21.24 45.50 -3.72
N LEU A 39 20.01 45.16 -4.14
CA LEU A 39 18.88 44.96 -3.22
C LEU A 39 19.07 43.70 -2.34
N VAL A 40 19.61 42.62 -2.89
CA VAL A 40 19.95 41.40 -2.12
C VAL A 40 21.06 41.68 -1.10
N GLU A 41 22.04 42.49 -1.46
CA GLU A 41 23.11 42.87 -0.55
C GLU A 41 22.58 43.74 0.62
N GLN A 42 21.66 44.66 0.34
CA GLN A 42 20.97 45.44 1.38
C GLN A 42 20.07 44.57 2.27
N LEU A 43 19.44 43.54 1.71
CA LEU A 43 18.68 42.55 2.48
C LEU A 43 19.57 41.80 3.46
N HIS A 44 20.77 41.35 3.02
CA HIS A 44 21.72 40.64 3.88
C HIS A 44 22.19 41.49 5.07
N HIS A 45 22.29 42.80 4.87
CA HIS A 45 22.63 43.76 5.93
C HIS A 45 21.41 44.19 6.78
N GLY A 46 20.21 43.71 6.46
CA GLY A 46 18.96 44.00 7.19
C GLY A 46 18.47 45.44 7.03
N GLN A 47 18.87 46.13 5.94
CA GLN A 47 18.63 47.55 5.73
C GLN A 47 17.58 47.85 4.64
N LEU A 48 16.87 46.82 4.17
CA LEU A 48 15.96 46.95 3.03
C LEU A 48 14.63 47.62 3.43
N SER A 49 14.31 48.74 2.78
CA SER A 49 13.06 49.48 2.97
C SER A 49 11.85 48.67 2.48
N GLN A 50 10.64 49.02 2.93
CA GLN A 50 9.41 48.32 2.57
C GLN A 50 9.11 48.40 1.06
N ASP A 51 9.41 49.54 0.43
CA ASP A 51 9.25 49.73 -1.02
C ASP A 51 10.27 48.91 -1.82
N GLU A 52 11.48 48.76 -1.29
CA GLU A 52 12.56 47.95 -1.88
C GLU A 52 12.29 46.45 -1.73
N GLN A 53 11.63 46.03 -0.66
CA GLN A 53 11.16 44.65 -0.47
C GLN A 53 10.12 44.27 -1.53
N VAL A 54 9.17 45.17 -1.82
CA VAL A 54 8.16 44.94 -2.87
C VAL A 54 8.83 44.87 -4.23
N ARG A 55 9.78 45.78 -4.53
CA ARG A 55 10.56 45.74 -5.77
C ARG A 55 11.39 44.48 -5.92
N LEU A 56 12.04 44.02 -4.86
CA LEU A 56 12.80 42.78 -4.87
C LEU A 56 11.88 41.58 -5.14
N GLY A 57 10.69 41.56 -4.52
CA GLY A 57 9.66 40.56 -4.78
C GLY A 57 9.23 40.52 -6.24
N ASP A 58 8.94 41.69 -6.82
CA ASP A 58 8.56 41.80 -8.24
C ASP A 58 9.68 41.35 -9.18
N LEU A 59 10.94 41.62 -8.84
CA LEU A 59 12.10 41.16 -9.62
C LEU A 59 12.29 39.64 -9.53
N ILE A 60 12.09 39.01 -8.37
CA ILE A 60 12.21 37.55 -8.22
C ILE A 60 11.12 36.82 -9.02
N VAL A 61 9.88 37.34 -8.99
CA VAL A 61 8.74 36.72 -9.68
C VAL A 61 8.85 36.86 -11.20
N ASN A 62 9.40 37.97 -11.68
CA ASN A 62 9.44 38.29 -13.11
C ASN A 62 10.79 38.04 -13.80
N MET A 63 11.83 37.63 -13.07
CA MET A 63 13.11 37.26 -13.68
C MET A 63 12.97 35.89 -14.37
N PRO A 64 13.29 35.78 -15.68
CA PRO A 64 13.39 34.48 -16.33
C PRO A 64 14.52 33.70 -15.66
N VAL A 65 14.18 32.59 -14.99
CA VAL A 65 15.16 31.66 -14.43
C VAL A 65 16.00 31.17 -15.61
N PRO A 66 17.34 31.39 -15.63
CA PRO A 66 18.16 30.76 -16.65
C PRO A 66 17.98 29.24 -16.50
N GLU A 67 17.67 28.57 -17.60
CA GLU A 67 17.53 27.10 -17.80
C GLU A 67 18.80 26.29 -17.40
N SER A 68 19.64 26.84 -16.53
CA SER A 68 20.82 26.23 -15.94
C SER A 68 20.88 26.41 -14.41
N SER A 69 19.75 26.76 -13.78
CA SER A 69 19.58 26.54 -12.34
C SER A 69 19.10 25.11 -12.18
N GLU A 70 20.05 24.16 -12.17
CA GLU A 70 19.81 22.80 -11.73
C GLU A 70 19.06 22.86 -10.40
N SER A 71 17.74 22.66 -10.44
CA SER A 71 16.98 22.35 -9.25
C SER A 71 17.54 21.05 -8.75
N THR A 72 18.50 21.13 -7.82
CA THR A 72 19.01 19.96 -7.12
C THR A 72 17.88 19.50 -6.19
N VAL A 73 16.92 18.78 -6.76
CA VAL A 73 15.92 18.05 -6.01
C VAL A 73 16.71 17.03 -5.21
N ALA A 74 16.89 17.29 -3.91
CA ALA A 74 17.46 16.34 -2.98
C ALA A 74 16.53 15.12 -2.92
N MET A 75 16.84 14.07 -3.68
CA MET A 75 16.14 12.79 -3.55
C MET A 75 16.50 12.17 -2.20
N MET A 76 15.57 12.23 -1.24
CA MET A 76 15.67 11.44 -0.02
C MET A 76 15.48 9.95 -0.38
N HIS A 77 16.56 9.18 -0.35
CA HIS A 77 16.49 7.73 -0.50
C HIS A 77 16.10 7.09 0.83
N GLN A 78 14.80 6.89 1.07
CA GLN A 78 14.30 6.20 2.25
C GLN A 78 14.22 4.69 1.98
N VAL A 79 15.12 3.90 2.58
CA VAL A 79 15.02 2.44 2.56
C VAL A 79 14.34 1.98 3.84
N SER A 80 13.16 1.38 3.70
CA SER A 80 12.46 0.73 4.81
C SER A 80 12.69 -0.77 4.74
N TYR A 81 13.02 -1.35 5.89
CA TYR A 81 13.21 -2.79 6.02
C TYR A 81 12.17 -3.34 6.98
N GLN A 82 11.55 -4.45 6.62
CA GLN A 82 10.59 -5.14 7.46
C GLN A 82 10.97 -6.61 7.58
N GLY A 83 11.07 -7.07 8.82
CA GLY A 83 11.39 -8.45 9.15
C GLY A 83 12.27 -8.54 10.39
N PRO A 84 12.45 -9.76 10.90
CA PRO A 84 13.25 -10.02 12.10
C PRO A 84 14.77 -9.94 11.84
N LEU A 85 15.19 -9.82 10.58
CA LEU A 85 16.59 -9.70 10.19
C LEU A 85 16.93 -8.27 9.76
N PRO A 86 18.09 -7.73 10.17
CA PRO A 86 18.57 -6.46 9.67
C PRO A 86 18.99 -6.56 8.19
N PRO A 87 19.17 -5.41 7.52
CA PRO A 87 19.69 -5.35 6.15
C PRO A 87 21.03 -6.06 6.02
N PRO A 88 21.32 -6.67 4.86
CA PRO A 88 22.56 -7.40 4.65
C PRO A 88 23.80 -6.51 4.86
N GLU A 89 23.76 -5.23 4.47
CA GLU A 89 24.90 -4.32 4.70
C GLU A 89 25.18 -4.12 6.20
N GLN A 90 24.12 -3.99 7.01
CA GLN A 90 24.23 -3.84 8.46
C GLN A 90 24.63 -5.16 9.14
N LEU A 91 24.10 -6.29 8.67
CA LEU A 91 24.40 -7.61 9.21
C LEU A 91 25.87 -8.01 8.97
N ASN A 92 26.43 -7.60 7.82
CA ASN A 92 27.82 -7.86 7.46
C ASN A 92 28.83 -6.98 8.23
N ALA A 93 28.37 -5.88 8.83
CA ALA A 93 29.21 -5.01 9.64
C ALA A 93 29.56 -5.62 11.02
N TYR A 94 28.81 -6.62 11.46
CA TYR A 94 29.09 -7.36 12.69
C TYR A 94 30.10 -8.49 12.47
N ASP A 95 30.81 -8.85 13.55
CA ASP A 95 31.63 -10.06 13.59
C ASP A 95 30.78 -11.33 13.46
N GLU A 96 31.44 -12.45 13.16
CA GLU A 96 30.77 -13.71 12.85
C GLU A 96 29.96 -14.28 14.03
N ASP A 97 30.40 -14.08 15.27
CA ASP A 97 29.70 -14.58 16.45
C ASP A 97 28.43 -13.77 16.69
N THR A 98 28.52 -12.44 16.64
CA THR A 98 27.36 -11.55 16.77
C THR A 98 26.35 -11.79 15.65
N ARG A 99 26.82 -11.95 14.40
CA ARG A 99 25.94 -12.24 13.25
C ARG A 99 25.15 -13.53 13.45
N ARG A 100 25.82 -14.58 13.93
CA ARG A 100 25.18 -15.87 14.22
C ARG A 100 24.09 -15.74 15.28
N VAL A 101 24.34 -14.97 16.34
CA VAL A 101 23.35 -14.70 17.38
C VAL A 101 22.13 -13.96 16.81
N ILE A 102 22.34 -12.93 15.98
CA ILE A 102 21.25 -12.19 15.33
C ILE A 102 20.40 -13.11 14.46
N VAL A 103 21.03 -13.92 13.61
CA VAL A 103 20.32 -14.88 12.76
C VAL A 103 19.56 -15.91 13.59
N GLN A 104 20.16 -16.38 14.69
CA GLN A 104 19.52 -17.34 15.58
C GLN A 104 18.29 -16.75 16.28
N MET A 105 18.39 -15.51 16.78
CA MET A 105 17.24 -14.78 17.34
C MET A 105 16.12 -14.64 16.31
N ALA A 106 16.44 -14.29 15.06
CA ALA A 106 15.44 -14.17 14.00
C ALA A 106 14.77 -15.51 13.66
N LEU A 107 15.53 -16.61 13.63
CA LEU A 107 14.98 -17.96 13.42
C LEU A 107 14.06 -18.39 14.56
N ASP A 108 14.43 -18.09 15.80
CA ASP A 108 13.63 -18.47 16.96
C ASP A 108 12.34 -17.63 17.05
N GLU A 109 12.41 -16.34 16.71
CA GLU A 109 11.21 -15.50 16.55
C GLU A 109 10.29 -16.03 15.44
N GLN A 110 10.86 -16.41 14.28
CA GLN A 110 10.07 -16.99 13.20
C GLN A 110 9.38 -18.30 13.62
N LYS A 111 10.08 -19.19 14.33
CA LYS A 111 9.48 -20.40 14.91
C LYS A 111 8.36 -20.07 15.88
N HIS A 112 8.57 -19.08 16.76
CA HIS A 112 7.57 -18.65 17.73
C HIS A 112 6.31 -18.12 17.02
N VAL A 113 6.47 -17.24 16.04
CA VAL A 113 5.36 -16.69 15.24
C VAL A 113 4.61 -17.81 14.51
N HIS A 114 5.32 -18.76 13.90
CA HIS A 114 4.69 -19.91 13.25
C HIS A 114 3.91 -20.79 14.22
N ASP A 115 4.47 -21.04 15.40
CA ASP A 115 3.83 -21.86 16.42
C ASP A 115 2.60 -21.16 17.01
N VAL A 116 2.66 -19.86 17.32
CA VAL A 116 1.50 -19.07 17.73
C VAL A 116 0.42 -19.07 16.65
N ARG A 117 0.80 -18.85 15.38
CA ARG A 117 -0.15 -18.90 14.25
C ARG A 117 -0.80 -20.27 14.13
N ARG A 118 0.00 -21.34 14.21
CA ARG A 118 -0.49 -22.72 14.14
C ARG A 118 -1.43 -23.03 15.30
N ARG A 119 -1.07 -22.71 16.53
CA ARG A 119 -1.93 -22.91 17.71
C ARG A 119 -3.23 -22.11 17.60
N GLY A 120 -3.17 -20.89 17.07
CA GLY A 120 -4.35 -20.07 16.78
C GLY A 120 -5.30 -20.77 15.80
N LEU A 121 -4.76 -21.26 14.68
CA LEU A 121 -5.52 -22.00 13.67
C LEU A 121 -6.05 -23.34 14.20
N ASP A 122 -5.22 -24.13 14.88
CA ASP A 122 -5.63 -25.39 15.49
C ASP A 122 -6.71 -25.16 16.56
N GLY A 123 -6.62 -24.05 17.29
CA GLY A 123 -7.60 -23.63 18.28
C GLY A 123 -8.96 -23.32 17.66
N SER A 124 -9.00 -22.57 16.54
CA SER A 124 -10.25 -22.29 15.83
C SER A 124 -10.84 -23.56 15.22
N ILE A 125 -10.03 -24.39 14.55
CA ILE A 125 -10.48 -25.67 13.97
C ILE A 125 -11.10 -26.57 15.05
N LYS A 126 -10.41 -26.77 16.18
CA LYS A 126 -10.92 -27.61 17.28
C LYS A 126 -12.18 -27.04 17.93
N LYS A 127 -12.35 -25.71 17.94
CA LYS A 127 -13.57 -25.07 18.44
C LYS A 127 -14.73 -25.37 17.51
N ASP A 128 -14.53 -25.22 16.21
CA ASP A 128 -15.55 -25.47 15.19
C ASP A 128 -15.93 -26.96 15.15
N GLU A 129 -14.95 -27.86 15.23
CA GLU A 129 -15.17 -29.30 15.28
C GLU A 129 -16.02 -29.70 16.49
N ARG A 130 -15.72 -29.16 17.69
CA ARG A 130 -16.54 -29.39 18.89
C ARG A 130 -17.94 -28.81 18.74
N GLY A 131 -18.06 -27.61 18.17
CA GLY A 131 -19.34 -26.97 17.88
C GLY A 131 -20.22 -27.84 16.97
N GLN A 132 -19.65 -28.37 15.89
CA GLN A 132 -20.37 -29.27 14.96
C GLN A 132 -20.81 -30.57 15.64
N ARG A 133 -19.95 -31.18 16.47
CA ARG A 133 -20.31 -32.40 17.22
C ARG A 133 -21.46 -32.17 18.20
N TYR A 134 -21.44 -31.07 18.96
CA TYR A 134 -22.54 -30.74 19.86
C TYR A 134 -23.81 -30.38 19.10
N GLY A 135 -23.71 -29.61 18.01
CA GLY A 135 -24.83 -29.31 17.13
C GLY A 135 -25.49 -30.56 16.56
N LEU A 136 -24.70 -31.51 16.03
CA LEU A 136 -25.20 -32.80 15.55
C LEU A 136 -25.88 -33.61 16.65
N THR A 137 -25.32 -33.60 17.86
CA THR A 137 -25.89 -34.32 19.00
C THR A 137 -27.28 -33.76 19.36
N VAL A 138 -27.41 -32.43 19.43
CA VAL A 138 -28.69 -31.77 19.71
C VAL A 138 -29.72 -32.08 18.62
N ALA A 139 -29.32 -32.01 17.35
CA ALA A 139 -30.19 -32.33 16.23
C ALA A 139 -30.71 -33.77 16.26
N ILE A 140 -29.82 -34.75 16.52
CA ILE A 140 -30.22 -36.15 16.65
C ILE A 140 -31.20 -36.33 17.81
N VAL A 141 -30.92 -35.70 18.97
CA VAL A 141 -31.82 -35.77 20.13
C VAL A 141 -33.19 -35.16 19.82
N GLY A 142 -33.24 -34.00 19.14
CA GLY A 142 -34.47 -33.36 18.72
C GLY A 142 -35.29 -34.21 17.75
N LEU A 143 -34.63 -34.80 16.74
CA LEU A 143 -35.23 -35.71 15.77
C LEU A 143 -35.81 -36.97 16.45
N VAL A 144 -35.04 -37.57 17.36
CA VAL A 144 -35.50 -38.74 18.14
C VAL A 144 -36.69 -38.37 19.02
N ALA A 145 -36.66 -37.22 19.68
CA ALA A 145 -37.79 -36.75 20.48
C ALA A 145 -39.05 -36.56 19.62
N ALA A 146 -38.94 -35.96 18.43
CA ALA A 146 -40.05 -35.82 17.50
C ALA A 146 -40.61 -37.19 17.07
N ALA A 147 -39.73 -38.16 16.75
CA ALA A 147 -40.13 -39.50 16.36
C ALA A 147 -40.86 -40.25 17.49
N VAL A 148 -40.39 -40.11 18.74
CA VAL A 148 -41.02 -40.71 19.92
C VAL A 148 -42.38 -40.08 20.23
N ILE A 149 -42.55 -38.77 19.98
CA ILE A 149 -43.79 -38.03 20.26
C ILE A 149 -44.84 -38.22 19.15
N ALA A 150 -44.42 -38.51 17.92
CA ALA A 150 -45.31 -38.61 16.76
C ALA A 150 -46.53 -39.54 16.96
N PRO A 151 -46.43 -40.70 17.62
CA PRO A 151 -47.60 -41.56 17.90
C PRO A 151 -48.61 -40.93 18.87
N PHE A 152 -48.17 -40.01 19.74
CA PHE A 152 -49.02 -39.37 20.75
C PHE A 152 -49.62 -38.06 20.26
N SER A 153 -48.86 -37.29 19.46
CA SER A 153 -49.32 -36.04 18.88
C SER A 153 -48.52 -35.70 17.62
N ALA A 154 -49.16 -35.86 16.46
CA ALA A 154 -48.58 -35.48 15.18
C ALA A 154 -48.29 -33.96 15.11
N ALA A 155 -49.15 -33.13 15.72
CA ALA A 155 -48.95 -31.69 15.76
C ALA A 155 -47.69 -31.32 16.56
N ALA A 156 -47.50 -31.90 17.75
CA ALA A 156 -46.32 -31.64 18.57
C ALA A 156 -45.03 -32.14 17.89
N ALA A 157 -45.05 -33.34 17.31
CA ALA A 157 -43.92 -33.87 16.55
C ALA A 157 -43.58 -32.99 15.33
N GLY A 158 -44.59 -32.44 14.64
CA GLY A 158 -44.40 -31.51 13.53
C GLY A 158 -43.73 -30.20 13.94
N VAL A 159 -44.12 -29.59 15.07
CA VAL A 159 -43.47 -28.39 15.60
C VAL A 159 -42.01 -28.67 15.97
N ILE A 160 -41.74 -29.77 16.66
CA ILE A 160 -40.37 -30.13 17.06
C ILE A 160 -39.50 -30.39 15.83
N GLY A 161 -40.00 -31.19 14.89
CA GLY A 161 -39.26 -31.50 13.66
C GLY A 161 -38.99 -30.28 12.79
N THR A 162 -39.96 -29.36 12.66
CA THR A 162 -39.75 -28.11 11.89
C THR A 162 -38.75 -27.17 12.55
N LEU A 163 -38.79 -27.01 13.88
CA LEU A 163 -37.80 -26.22 14.60
C LEU A 163 -36.39 -26.80 14.47
N ASP A 164 -36.25 -28.12 14.55
CA ASP A 164 -34.98 -28.81 14.38
C ASP A 164 -34.42 -28.61 12.96
N LEU A 165 -35.26 -28.77 11.94
CA LEU A 165 -34.89 -28.55 10.54
C LEU A 165 -34.47 -27.10 10.27
N LEU A 166 -35.24 -26.12 10.78
CA LEU A 166 -34.91 -24.70 10.63
C LEU A 166 -33.61 -24.35 11.37
N GLY A 167 -33.40 -24.91 12.56
CA GLY A 167 -32.17 -24.76 13.32
C GLY A 167 -30.96 -25.26 12.52
N LEU A 168 -31.05 -26.46 11.96
CA LEU A 168 -30.01 -27.03 11.10
C LEU A 168 -29.73 -26.17 9.88
N VAL A 169 -30.76 -25.79 9.12
CA VAL A 169 -30.61 -24.91 7.94
C VAL A 169 -29.94 -23.61 8.33
N THR A 170 -30.33 -23.01 9.46
CA THR A 170 -29.73 -21.75 9.94
C THR A 170 -28.25 -21.91 10.24
N VAL A 171 -27.84 -22.98 10.94
CA VAL A 171 -26.42 -23.24 11.26
C VAL A 171 -25.58 -23.47 10.00
N PHE A 172 -26.12 -24.15 8.98
CA PHE A 172 -25.39 -24.40 7.73
C PHE A 172 -25.37 -23.19 6.78
N VAL A 173 -26.40 -22.34 6.79
CA VAL A 173 -26.54 -21.22 5.86
C VAL A 173 -25.98 -19.91 6.42
N ALA A 174 -26.09 -19.66 7.72
CA ALA A 174 -25.66 -18.41 8.35
C ALA A 174 -24.17 -18.07 8.10
N PRO A 175 -23.20 -19.01 8.21
CA PRO A 175 -21.80 -18.72 7.92
C PRO A 175 -21.61 -18.21 6.48
N ARG A 176 -22.25 -18.86 5.51
CA ARG A 176 -22.18 -18.48 4.08
C ARG A 176 -22.76 -17.11 3.80
N ILE A 177 -23.85 -16.73 4.48
CA ILE A 177 -24.45 -15.39 4.34
C ILE A 177 -23.53 -14.32 4.94
N LEU A 178 -22.97 -14.57 6.12
CA LEU A 178 -22.05 -13.63 6.77
C LEU A 178 -20.79 -13.38 5.93
N GLU A 179 -20.17 -14.44 5.41
CA GLU A 179 -19.02 -14.34 4.50
C GLU A 179 -19.34 -13.52 3.23
N SER A 180 -20.54 -13.72 2.66
CA SER A 180 -20.96 -12.99 1.46
C SER A 180 -21.19 -11.50 1.71
N ARG A 181 -21.59 -11.10 2.93
CA ARG A 181 -21.79 -9.70 3.31
C ARG A 181 -20.46 -9.00 3.55
N SER A 182 -19.56 -9.63 4.30
CA SER A 182 -18.21 -9.08 4.55
C SER A 182 -17.43 -8.86 3.25
N ARG A 183 -17.57 -9.78 2.27
CA ARG A 183 -16.94 -9.60 0.94
C ARG A 183 -17.50 -8.40 0.17
N LYS A 184 -18.81 -8.17 0.21
CA LYS A 184 -19.46 -7.03 -0.46
C LYS A 184 -19.12 -5.69 0.19
N GLU A 185 -18.95 -5.67 1.51
CA GLU A 185 -18.59 -4.47 2.26
C GLU A 185 -17.14 -4.02 1.99
N ASN A 186 -16.20 -4.97 1.93
CA ASN A 186 -14.82 -4.65 1.51
C ASN A 186 -14.77 -4.11 0.08
N GLN A 187 -15.46 -4.74 -0.88
CA GLN A 187 -15.47 -4.26 -2.28
C GLN A 187 -16.03 -2.84 -2.44
N ARG A 188 -17.08 -2.47 -1.68
CA ARG A 188 -17.61 -1.10 -1.69
C ARG A 188 -16.68 -0.07 -1.04
N SER A 189 -15.86 -0.51 -0.09
CA SER A 189 -14.90 0.37 0.59
C SER A 189 -13.71 0.68 -0.33
N ASP A 190 -13.28 -0.31 -1.10
CA ASP A 190 -12.23 -0.15 -2.11
C ASP A 190 -12.71 0.71 -3.30
N GLU A 191 -13.94 0.52 -3.81
CA GLU A 191 -14.51 1.36 -4.88
C GLU A 191 -14.70 2.83 -4.49
N ASN A 192 -14.93 3.14 -3.20
CA ASN A 192 -15.09 4.52 -2.73
C ASN A 192 -13.76 5.24 -2.44
N GLN A 193 -12.61 4.54 -2.45
CA GLN A 193 -11.29 5.13 -2.24
C GLN A 193 -10.58 5.52 -3.54
N ASP A 194 -10.99 4.96 -4.68
CA ASP A 194 -10.41 5.25 -6.00
C ASP A 194 -11.17 6.35 -6.79
N GLY A 195 -12.15 7.02 -6.15
CA GLY A 195 -13.11 7.91 -6.81
C GLY A 195 -13.04 9.40 -6.49
N ASP A 196 -11.97 9.89 -5.84
CA ASP A 196 -11.77 11.32 -5.51
C ASP A 196 -10.45 11.86 -6.08
#